data_AF-A0A1X2GJT1-F1
#
_entry.id   AF-A0A1X2GJT1-F1
#
_cell.length_a   1.000
_cell.length_b   1.000
_cell.length_c   1.000
_cell.angle_alpha   90.00
_cell.angle_beta   90.00
_cell.angle_gamma   90.00
#
_symmetry.space_group_name_H-M   'P 1'
#
loop_
_entity.id
_entity.type
_entity.pdbx_description
1 polymer ?
#
loop_
_entity_poly.entity_id
_entity_poly.type
_entity_poly.pdbx_seq_one_letter_code
_entity_poly.pdbx_strand_id
1 'polypeptide(L)' 'IGYARKSPSGETAVTRARLLTDMAYNLWPHCLCTKVFVSPRCTSSSKLIARDKTRNPSLLRSIRYDAGDMQGK' A
#
# COMPACT_ATOMS: atom_id res chain seq x y z
N ILE A 1 2.09 13.33 -2.83
CA ILE A 1 2.36 11.86 -2.83
C ILE A 1 1.66 11.28 -1.63
N GLY A 2 0.81 10.26 -1.82
CA GLY A 2 0.10 9.56 -0.76
C GLY A 2 0.77 8.24 -0.42
N TYR A 3 0.57 7.76 0.81
CA TYR A 3 1.09 6.48 1.24
C TYR A 3 0.05 5.76 2.11
N ALA A 4 -0.26 4.53 1.71
CA ALA A 4 -1.21 3.66 2.37
C ALA A 4 -0.48 2.45 2.96
N ARG A 5 -0.77 2.08 4.20
CA ARG A 5 -0.22 0.87 4.81
C ARG A 5 -1.23 0.09 5.62
N LYS A 6 -1.04 -1.23 5.71
CA LYS A 6 -1.82 -2.08 6.60
C LYS A 6 -0.93 -2.90 7.53
N SER A 7 -1.23 -2.86 8.82
CA SER A 7 -0.60 -3.72 9.82
C SER A 7 -0.90 -5.20 9.53
N PRO A 8 -0.04 -6.14 9.95
CA PRO A 8 -0.36 -7.56 9.89
C PRO A 8 -1.66 -7.88 10.64
N SER A 9 -2.51 -8.72 10.06
CA SER A 9 -3.75 -9.22 10.67
C SER A 9 -4.09 -10.60 10.06
N GLY A 10 -5.13 -11.26 10.58
CA GLY A 10 -5.60 -12.57 10.11
C GLY A 10 -6.50 -12.54 8.87
N GLU A 11 -6.64 -11.40 8.18
CA GLU A 11 -7.50 -11.30 7.00
C GLU A 11 -6.89 -11.98 5.77
N THR A 12 -7.74 -12.39 4.82
CA THR A 12 -7.29 -13.00 3.56
C THR A 12 -6.56 -11.99 2.68
N ALA A 13 -5.75 -12.49 1.74
CA ALA A 13 -5.05 -11.65 0.75
C ALA A 13 -6.02 -10.79 -0.07
N VAL A 14 -7.19 -11.34 -0.43
CA VAL A 14 -8.23 -10.64 -1.20
C VAL A 14 -8.84 -9.51 -0.38
N THR A 15 -9.21 -9.78 0.88
CA THR A 15 -9.74 -8.77 1.80
C THR A 15 -8.72 -7.64 2.00
N ARG A 16 -7.45 -7.99 2.19
CA ARG A 16 -6.37 -7.02 2.35
C ARG A 16 -6.18 -6.15 1.11
N ALA A 17 -6.20 -6.73 -0.08
CA ALA A 17 -6.10 -5.98 -1.34
C ALA A 17 -7.25 -4.98 -1.51
N ARG A 18 -8.48 -5.40 -1.19
CA ARG A 18 -9.66 -4.52 -1.20
C ARG A 18 -9.49 -3.34 -0.23
N LEU A 19 -9.14 -3.62 1.03
CA LEU A 19 -8.94 -2.57 2.05
C LEU A 19 -7.86 -1.57 1.66
N LEU A 20 -6.75 -2.05 1.10
CA LEU A 20 -5.68 -1.18 0.62
C LEU A 20 -6.10 -0.35 -0.59
N THR A 21 -6.91 -0.92 -1.48
CA THR A 21 -7.50 -0.21 -2.63
C THR A 21 -8.43 0.89 -2.15
N ASP A 22 -9.30 0.61 -1.17
CA ASP A 22 -10.23 1.60 -0.60
C ASP A 22 -9.45 2.75 0.08
N MET A 23 -8.38 2.42 0.82
CA MET A 23 -7.49 3.42 1.41
C MET A 23 -6.81 4.30 0.36
N ALA A 24 -6.28 3.70 -0.71
CA ALA A 24 -5.64 4.43 -1.79
C ALA A 24 -6.64 5.30 -2.57
N TYR A 25 -7.85 4.79 -2.80
CA TYR A 25 -8.94 5.53 -3.42
C TYR A 25 -9.40 6.72 -2.58
N ASN A 26 -9.38 6.62 -1.24
CA ASN A 26 -9.69 7.77 -0.39
C ASN A 26 -8.54 8.77 -0.35
N LEU A 27 -7.28 8.32 -0.40
CA LEU A 27 -6.11 9.19 -0.42
C LEU A 27 -5.98 10.00 -1.72
N TRP A 28 -6.34 9.40 -2.86
CA TRP A 28 -6.07 9.98 -4.17
C TRP A 28 -6.81 11.32 -4.44
N PRO A 29 -8.16 11.36 -4.42
CA PRO A 29 -8.94 12.56 -4.70
C PRO A 29 -9.00 13.52 -3.50
N HIS A 30 -9.03 13.01 -2.25
CA HIS A 30 -9.21 13.88 -1.08
C HIS A 30 -7.93 14.60 -0.64
N CYS A 31 -6.75 14.01 -0.92
CA CYS A 31 -5.47 14.59 -0.53
C CYS A 31 -4.68 15.14 -1.74
N LEU A 32 -5.33 15.35 -2.90
CA LEU A 32 -4.70 15.84 -4.14
C LEU A 32 -3.41 15.09 -4.49
N CYS A 33 -3.39 13.78 -4.26
CA CYS A 33 -2.19 12.98 -4.45
C CYS A 33 -1.99 12.68 -5.94
N THR A 34 -0.80 12.91 -6.48
CA THR A 34 -0.46 12.54 -7.87
C THR A 34 0.00 11.08 -8.02
N LYS A 35 0.49 10.50 -6.92
CA LYS A 35 0.93 9.09 -6.81
C LYS A 35 0.59 8.58 -5.41
N VAL A 36 0.16 7.32 -5.31
CA VAL A 36 -0.10 6.65 -4.03
C VAL A 36 0.71 5.36 -3.97
N PHE A 37 1.53 5.22 -2.92
CA PHE A 37 2.33 4.03 -2.67
C PHE A 37 1.67 3.16 -1.60
N VAL A 38 1.80 1.84 -1.72
CA VAL A 38 1.12 0.92 -0.81
C VAL A 38 2.08 -0.10 -0.21
N SER A 39 2.12 -0.19 1.12
CA SER A 39 2.80 -1.29 1.82
C SER A 39 1.80 -2.25 2.45
N PRO A 40 1.73 -3.50 1.98
CA PRO A 40 0.64 -4.39 2.33
C PRO A 40 0.80 -5.02 3.71
N ARG A 41 1.99 -5.02 4.32
CA ARG A 41 2.21 -5.69 5.61
C ARG A 41 3.33 -5.02 6.40
N CYS A 42 3.03 -3.93 7.11
CA CYS A 42 4.01 -3.26 7.96
C CYS A 42 3.39 -2.60 9.20
N THR A 43 4.15 -2.57 10.29
CA THR A 43 3.76 -1.88 11.53
C THR A 43 4.13 -0.40 11.47
N SER A 44 3.57 0.42 12.36
CA SER A 44 3.95 1.84 12.51
C SER A 44 5.42 2.02 12.89
N SER A 45 6.00 1.05 13.61
CA SER A 45 7.39 1.01 14.04
C SER A 45 8.37 0.49 12.98
N SER A 46 7.88 -0.09 11.87
CA SER A 46 8.75 -0.59 10.80
C SER A 46 9.53 0.56 10.16
N LYS A 47 10.83 0.42 9.92
CA LYS A 47 11.61 1.42 9.15
C LYS A 47 11.06 1.55 7.73
N LEU A 48 10.95 2.76 7.19
CA LEU A 48 10.40 3.02 5.84
C LEU A 48 11.00 2.09 4.78
N ILE A 49 12.33 1.96 4.76
CA ILE A 49 13.04 1.09 3.80
C ILE A 49 12.61 -0.39 3.88
N ALA A 50 12.22 -0.87 5.06
CA ALA A 50 11.78 -2.24 5.26
C ALA A 50 10.31 -2.45 4.85
N ARG A 51 9.51 -1.36 4.78
CA ARG A 51 8.09 -1.42 4.39
C ARG A 51 7.91 -1.72 2.90
N ASP A 52 8.85 -1.26 2.07
CA ASP A 52 8.83 -1.47 0.62
C ASP A 52 9.62 -2.72 0.18
N LYS A 53 10.58 -3.19 1.01
CA LYS A 53 11.37 -4.39 0.72
C LYS A 53 10.55 -5.68 0.70
N THR A 54 9.51 -5.79 1.53
CA THR A 54 8.67 -7.01 1.59
C THR A 54 7.65 -6.99 0.45
N ARG A 55 8.11 -7.33 -0.75
CA ARG A 55 7.27 -7.42 -1.95
C ARG A 55 6.29 -8.58 -1.82
N ASN A 56 5.00 -8.27 -1.75
CA ASN A 56 3.94 -9.23 -2.09
C ASN A 56 3.38 -8.86 -3.47
N PRO A 57 4.14 -9.10 -4.55
CA PRO A 57 3.91 -8.48 -5.85
C PRO A 57 2.58 -8.92 -6.49
N SER A 58 2.10 -10.12 -6.18
CA SER A 58 0.79 -10.61 -6.60
C SER A 58 -0.34 -9.78 -5.99
N LEU A 59 -0.22 -9.45 -4.70
CA LEU A 59 -1.20 -8.61 -3.99
C LEU A 59 -1.14 -7.16 -4.46
N LEU A 60 0.06 -6.60 -4.67
CA LEU A 60 0.23 -5.23 -5.16
C LEU A 60 -0.36 -5.05 -6.57
N ARG A 61 -0.18 -6.02 -7.49
CA ARG A 61 -0.80 -5.99 -8.83
C ARG A 61 -2.33 -5.96 -8.80
N SER A 62 -2.95 -6.42 -7.72
CA SER A 62 -4.41 -6.40 -7.57
C SER A 62 -4.96 -5.06 -7.05
N ILE A 63 -4.10 -4.10 -6.70
CA ILE A 63 -4.48 -2.79 -6.17
C ILE A 63 -4.54 -1.78 -7.32
N ARG A 64 -5.74 -1.29 -7.63
CA ARG A 64 -6.03 -0.41 -8.78
C ARG A 64 -5.31 0.95 -8.78
N TYR A 65 -4.83 1.41 -7.62
CA TYR A 65 -4.22 2.73 -7.42
C TYR A 65 -2.78 2.67 -6.92
N ASP A 66 -2.13 1.50 -7.01
CA ASP A 66 -0.73 1.35 -6.62
C ASP A 66 0.20 2.00 -7.64
N ALA A 67 0.97 3.00 -7.22
CA ALA A 67 2.03 3.61 -8.01
C ALA A 67 3.37 2.85 -7.91
N GLY A 68 3.38 1.69 -7.25
CA GLY A 68 4.55 0.81 -7.12
C GLY A 68 5.31 1.06 -5.82
N ASP A 69 6.63 1.26 -5.93
CA ASP A 69 7.53 1.45 -4.80
C ASP A 69 8.02 2.90 -4.72
N MET A 70 8.02 3.47 -3.51
CA MET A 70 8.49 4.82 -3.24
C MET A 70 10.00 4.97 -3.48
N GLN A 71 10.75 3.86 -3.49
CA GLN A 71 12.20 3.84 -3.68
C GLN A 71 12.65 3.99 -5.13
N GLY A 72 11.74 4.02 -6.11
CA GLY A 72 12.11 4.12 -7.52
C GLY A 72 12.97 2.95 -7.99
N LYS A 73 13.20 2.86 -9.30
CA LYS A 73 14.43 2.24 -9.80
C LYS A 73 15.50 3.31 -9.88
#